data_AF-A0A382YWG1-F1
#
_entry.id   AF-A0A382YWG1-F1
#
_cell.length_a   1.000
_cell.length_b   1.000
_cell.length_c   1.000
_cell.angle_alpha   90.00
_cell.angle_beta   90.00
_cell.angle_gamma   90.00
#
_symmetry.space_group_name_H-M   'P 1'
#
loop_
_entity.id
_entity.type
_entity.pdbx_description
1 polymer ?
#
loop_
_entity_poly.entity_id
_entity_poly.type
_entity_poly.pdbx_seq_one_letter_code
_entity_poly.pdbx_strand_id
1 'polypeptide(L)'
;MLKSFWWNKDWALWAWGGLIALIGSLWLQVQMTVAINAWYGVFYDLLQNAGDYVDKPQEGISQLYSQLISLQYTISGFDSEVATVSFAEIAFPYIALAIFTGWFARIYGLRWRQAITFSYIPRWRAVDGEIEGASQRIQEDCNRWARIIESLGLQIIRAVMTLIAFIPILWGFSDKVDLPFIRDIEGSLVWATLIVSIGGMAISWFVGWKLPHLEYNNQRVEAAFRKDLVLGEDDKINFAKPETLGELFTGI
;
A
#
# COMPACT_ATOMS: atom_id res chain seq x y z
N MET A 1 23.99 0.75 3.98
CA MET A 1 22.93 0.96 2.97
C MET A 1 22.38 2.39 3.01
N LEU A 2 21.71 2.85 4.08
CA LEU A 2 21.12 4.20 4.16
C LEU A 2 22.12 5.35 3.89
N LYS A 3 23.31 5.31 4.53
CA LYS A 3 24.36 6.33 4.33
C LYS A 3 24.82 6.45 2.88
N SER A 4 24.82 5.34 2.13
CA SER A 4 25.26 5.30 0.74
C SER A 4 24.37 6.10 -0.21
N PHE A 5 23.08 6.26 0.15
CA PHE A 5 22.10 7.00 -0.66
C PHE A 5 21.87 8.42 -0.13
N TRP A 6 21.69 8.59 1.19
CA TRP A 6 21.34 9.88 1.78
C TRP A 6 22.52 10.83 2.01
N TRP A 7 23.72 10.28 2.27
CA TRP A 7 24.92 11.06 2.63
C TRP A 7 25.97 11.13 1.52
N ASN A 8 25.66 10.64 0.32
CA ASN A 8 26.52 10.80 -0.85
C ASN A 8 26.06 12.00 -1.68
N LYS A 9 26.97 12.93 -1.97
CA LYS A 9 26.69 14.16 -2.74
C LYS A 9 26.12 13.86 -4.13
N ASP A 10 26.56 12.78 -4.77
CA ASP A 10 26.12 12.38 -6.11
C ASP A 10 24.64 11.96 -6.11
N TRP A 11 24.15 11.42 -4.98
CA TRP A 11 22.79 10.90 -4.84
C TRP A 11 21.86 11.84 -4.08
N ALA A 12 22.36 12.88 -3.44
CA ALA A 12 21.58 13.76 -2.55
C ALA A 12 20.34 14.37 -3.23
N LEU A 13 20.47 14.77 -4.50
CA LEU A 13 19.39 15.35 -5.29
C LEU A 13 18.27 14.32 -5.52
N TRP A 14 18.64 13.08 -5.87
CA TRP A 14 17.69 11.98 -5.98
C TRP A 14 17.10 11.60 -4.63
N ALA A 15 17.92 11.54 -3.58
CA ALA A 15 17.49 11.10 -2.26
C ALA A 15 16.43 12.03 -1.67
N TRP A 16 16.74 13.32 -1.55
CA TRP A 16 15.86 14.31 -0.96
C TRP A 16 14.81 14.82 -1.94
N GLY A 17 15.20 15.16 -3.17
CA GLY A 17 14.27 15.64 -4.20
C GLY A 17 13.26 14.56 -4.59
N GLY A 18 13.71 13.32 -4.77
CA GLY A 18 12.82 12.19 -5.04
C GLY A 18 11.89 11.87 -3.87
N LEU A 19 12.38 11.95 -2.63
CA LEU A 19 11.51 11.77 -1.46
C LEU A 19 10.45 12.86 -1.37
N ILE A 20 10.82 14.13 -1.53
CA ILE A 20 9.87 15.25 -1.50
C ILE A 20 8.84 15.11 -2.61
N ALA A 21 9.24 14.75 -3.83
CA ALA A 21 8.32 14.51 -4.94
C ALA A 21 7.34 13.36 -4.64
N LEU A 22 7.81 12.26 -4.05
CA LEU A 22 6.96 11.13 -3.64
C LEU A 22 6.00 11.53 -2.53
N ILE A 23 6.48 12.19 -1.47
CA ILE A 23 5.68 12.69 -0.36
C ILE A 23 4.60 13.65 -0.88
N GLY A 24 4.97 14.62 -1.72
CA GLY A 24 4.01 15.56 -2.32
C GLY A 24 2.97 14.86 -3.18
N SER A 25 3.38 13.89 -3.99
CA SER A 25 2.46 13.10 -4.83
C SER A 25 1.52 12.23 -4.01
N LEU A 26 2.00 11.62 -2.93
CA LEU A 26 1.17 10.85 -1.99
C LEU A 26 0.19 11.76 -1.25
N TRP A 27 0.63 12.93 -0.80
CA TRP A 27 -0.23 13.91 -0.13
C TRP A 27 -1.37 14.36 -1.05
N LEU A 28 -1.07 14.70 -2.30
CA LEU A 28 -2.09 15.05 -3.30
C LEU A 28 -3.08 13.90 -3.55
N GLN A 29 -2.61 12.65 -3.63
CA GLN A 29 -3.49 11.49 -3.74
C GLN A 29 -4.43 11.35 -2.54
N VAL A 30 -3.93 11.60 -1.33
CA VAL A 30 -4.76 11.58 -0.11
C VAL A 30 -5.81 12.69 -0.14
N GLN A 31 -5.45 13.91 -0.55
CA GLN A 31 -6.42 15.00 -0.70
C GLN A 31 -7.49 14.67 -1.74
N MET A 32 -7.12 14.07 -2.86
CA MET A 32 -8.10 13.60 -3.86
C MET A 32 -8.99 12.48 -3.31
N THR A 33 -8.47 11.60 -2.45
CA THR A 33 -9.28 10.57 -1.77
C THR A 33 -10.28 11.19 -0.80
N VAL A 34 -9.90 12.26 -0.11
CA VAL A 34 -10.81 13.06 0.72
C VAL A 34 -11.88 13.73 -0.13
N ALA A 35 -11.51 14.33 -1.27
CA ALA A 35 -12.46 14.93 -2.21
C ALA A 35 -13.45 13.90 -2.77
N ILE A 36 -13.00 12.69 -3.10
CA ILE A 36 -13.89 11.58 -3.50
C ILE A 36 -14.87 11.23 -2.39
N ASN A 37 -14.42 11.21 -1.12
CA ASN A 37 -15.32 10.95 0.02
C ASN A 37 -16.37 12.05 0.19
N ALA A 38 -15.98 13.33 0.04
CA ALA A 38 -16.93 14.44 0.07
C ALA A 38 -17.95 14.33 -1.09
N TRP A 39 -17.46 13.97 -2.29
CA TRP A 39 -18.31 13.73 -3.45
C TRP A 39 -19.29 12.58 -3.23
N TYR A 40 -18.89 11.49 -2.57
CA TYR A 40 -19.81 10.41 -2.21
C TYR A 40 -20.99 10.90 -1.38
N GLY A 41 -20.75 11.79 -0.40
CA GLY A 41 -21.83 12.40 0.38
C GLY A 41 -22.86 13.08 -0.51
N VAL A 42 -22.40 14.03 -1.33
CA VAL A 42 -23.27 14.79 -2.26
C VAL A 42 -24.01 13.86 -3.24
N PHE A 43 -23.31 12.87 -3.79
CA PHE A 43 -23.88 11.93 -4.74
C PHE A 43 -24.96 11.04 -4.12
N TYR A 44 -24.71 10.48 -2.93
CA TYR A 44 -25.71 9.65 -2.26
C TYR A 44 -26.89 10.47 -1.72
N ASP A 45 -26.66 11.71 -1.28
CA ASP A 45 -27.74 12.63 -0.90
C ASP A 45 -28.66 12.92 -2.10
N LEU A 46 -28.09 13.10 -3.30
CA LEU A 46 -28.87 13.27 -4.53
C LEU A 46 -29.72 12.03 -4.84
N LEU A 47 -29.17 10.83 -4.68
CA LEU A 47 -29.92 9.59 -4.88
C LEU A 47 -31.01 9.39 -3.82
N GLN A 48 -30.73 9.75 -2.56
CA GLN A 48 -31.68 9.65 -1.47
C GLN A 48 -32.86 10.60 -1.67
N ASN A 49 -32.61 11.81 -2.16
CA ASN A 49 -33.61 12.84 -2.41
C ASN A 49 -34.17 12.80 -3.85
N ALA A 50 -33.98 11.69 -4.58
CA ALA A 50 -34.45 11.55 -5.95
C ALA A 50 -35.99 11.74 -6.08
N GLY A 51 -36.74 11.49 -5.00
CA GLY A 51 -38.19 11.73 -4.93
C GLY A 51 -38.59 13.19 -5.14
N ASP A 52 -37.71 14.15 -4.83
CA ASP A 52 -37.99 15.58 -4.99
C ASP A 52 -37.99 16.01 -6.47
N TYR A 53 -37.50 15.14 -7.37
CA TYR A 53 -37.37 15.40 -8.80
C TYR A 53 -38.42 14.67 -9.65
N VAL A 54 -39.43 14.04 -9.02
CA VAL A 54 -40.50 13.32 -9.74
C VAL A 54 -41.25 14.23 -10.71
N ASP A 55 -41.54 15.47 -10.29
CA ASP A 55 -42.24 16.45 -11.12
C ASP A 55 -41.33 17.13 -12.16
N LYS A 56 -40.01 16.94 -12.04
CA LYS A 56 -38.98 17.58 -12.89
C LYS A 56 -37.84 16.61 -13.22
N PRO A 57 -38.12 15.50 -13.92
CA PRO A 57 -37.14 14.42 -14.09
C PRO A 57 -35.89 14.86 -14.87
N GLN A 58 -36.02 15.81 -15.80
CA GLN A 58 -34.87 16.32 -16.56
C GLN A 58 -33.86 17.08 -15.68
N GLU A 59 -34.32 17.82 -14.67
CA GLU A 59 -33.43 18.54 -13.75
C GLU A 59 -32.63 17.55 -12.90
N GLY A 60 -33.29 16.53 -12.35
CA GLY A 60 -32.62 15.50 -11.55
C GLY A 60 -31.60 14.68 -12.36
N ILE A 61 -31.95 14.29 -13.60
CA ILE A 61 -31.03 13.58 -14.49
C ILE A 61 -29.82 14.45 -14.84
N SER A 62 -30.04 15.73 -15.16
CA SER A 62 -28.96 16.68 -15.46
C SER A 62 -28.00 16.85 -14.28
N GLN A 63 -28.53 16.98 -13.06
CA GLN A 63 -27.72 17.05 -11.84
C GLN A 63 -26.93 15.76 -11.59
N LEU A 64 -27.53 14.59 -11.83
CA LEU A 64 -26.82 13.32 -11.70
C LEU A 64 -25.64 13.23 -12.69
N TYR A 65 -25.86 13.60 -13.96
CA TYR A 65 -24.78 13.61 -14.95
C TYR A 65 -23.72 14.65 -14.63
N SER A 66 -24.09 15.84 -14.14
CA SER A 66 -23.11 16.86 -13.78
C SER A 66 -22.23 16.44 -12.60
N GLN A 67 -22.78 15.67 -11.64
CA GLN A 67 -21.99 15.07 -10.56
C GLN A 67 -21.02 14.00 -11.07
N LEU A 68 -21.37 13.23 -12.10
CA LEU A 68 -20.52 12.16 -12.63
C LEU A 68 -19.45 12.70 -13.59
N ILE A 69 -19.86 13.46 -14.59
CA ILE A 69 -19.02 13.91 -15.70
C ILE A 69 -19.34 15.37 -16.01
N SER A 70 -18.54 16.27 -15.45
CA SER A 70 -18.56 17.70 -15.76
C SER A 70 -17.13 18.25 -15.74
N LEU A 71 -16.90 19.40 -16.38
CA LEU A 71 -15.66 20.17 -16.25
C LEU A 71 -15.92 21.58 -15.69
N GLN A 72 -17.12 21.81 -15.17
CA GLN A 72 -17.59 23.14 -14.83
C GLN A 72 -16.84 23.72 -13.61
N TYR A 73 -16.45 22.89 -12.65
CA TYR A 73 -15.65 23.34 -11.50
C TYR A 73 -14.25 23.79 -11.95
N THR A 74 -13.63 23.06 -12.88
CA THR A 74 -12.31 23.42 -13.41
C THR A 74 -12.38 24.66 -14.30
N ILE A 75 -13.39 24.75 -15.18
CA ILE A 75 -13.55 25.87 -16.13
C ILE A 75 -13.92 27.17 -15.42
N SER A 76 -14.65 27.09 -14.29
CA SER A 76 -14.97 28.25 -13.45
C SER A 76 -13.78 28.79 -12.65
N GLY A 77 -12.60 28.17 -12.76
CA GLY A 77 -11.41 28.59 -12.01
C GLY A 77 -11.40 28.08 -10.56
N PHE A 78 -11.97 26.90 -10.32
CA PHE A 78 -12.08 26.26 -9.00
C PHE A 78 -13.02 26.97 -8.03
N ASP A 79 -14.02 27.67 -8.57
CA ASP A 79 -15.02 28.38 -7.78
C ASP A 79 -16.12 27.42 -7.30
N SER A 80 -16.11 27.15 -5.99
CA SER A 80 -17.08 26.27 -5.34
C SER A 80 -18.50 26.85 -5.26
N GLU A 81 -18.69 28.16 -5.48
CA GLU A 81 -20.02 28.77 -5.52
C GLU A 81 -20.70 28.54 -6.88
N VAL A 82 -19.90 28.39 -7.94
CA VAL A 82 -20.39 28.25 -9.32
C VAL A 82 -20.70 26.79 -9.66
N ALA A 83 -19.86 25.86 -9.22
CA ALA A 83 -20.06 24.44 -9.50
C ALA A 83 -19.47 23.54 -8.42
N THR A 84 -20.13 22.42 -8.16
CA THR A 84 -19.57 21.33 -7.35
C THR A 84 -18.58 20.50 -8.17
N VAL A 85 -17.54 20.00 -7.52
CA VAL A 85 -16.54 19.13 -8.17
C VAL A 85 -17.19 17.84 -8.62
N SER A 86 -17.05 17.48 -9.90
CA SER A 86 -17.55 16.21 -10.41
C SER A 86 -16.59 15.04 -10.14
N PHE A 87 -17.10 13.81 -10.23
CA PHE A 87 -16.28 12.60 -10.08
C PHE A 87 -15.15 12.55 -11.11
N ALA A 88 -15.43 12.87 -12.37
CA ALA A 88 -14.44 12.88 -13.44
C ALA A 88 -13.26 13.84 -13.15
N GLU A 89 -13.55 15.04 -12.63
CA GLU A 89 -12.55 16.06 -12.30
C GLU A 89 -11.61 15.64 -11.17
N ILE A 90 -12.03 14.72 -10.31
CA ILE A 90 -11.18 14.16 -9.26
C ILE A 90 -10.49 12.88 -9.74
N ALA A 91 -11.25 11.98 -10.37
CA ALA A 91 -10.80 10.64 -10.74
C ALA A 91 -9.71 10.66 -11.82
N PHE A 92 -9.85 11.50 -12.87
CA PHE A 92 -8.85 11.54 -13.94
C PHE A 92 -7.47 12.05 -13.45
N PRO A 93 -7.37 13.19 -12.76
CA PRO A 93 -6.11 13.61 -12.15
C PRO A 93 -5.58 12.60 -11.13
N TYR A 94 -6.46 11.97 -10.34
CA TYR A 94 -6.06 10.94 -9.39
C TYR A 94 -5.38 9.76 -10.08
N ILE A 95 -5.99 9.23 -11.14
CA ILE A 95 -5.43 8.10 -11.92
C ILE A 95 -4.10 8.51 -12.56
N ALA A 96 -4.03 9.68 -13.19
CA ALA A 96 -2.79 10.18 -13.79
C ALA A 96 -1.67 10.30 -12.75
N LEU A 97 -1.97 10.88 -11.58
CA LEU A 97 -1.01 11.01 -10.49
C LEU A 97 -0.61 9.67 -9.88
N ALA A 98 -1.55 8.72 -9.76
CA ALA A 98 -1.27 7.37 -9.26
C ALA A 98 -0.31 6.61 -10.19
N ILE A 99 -0.53 6.69 -11.51
CA ILE A 99 0.35 6.11 -12.53
C ILE A 99 1.74 6.74 -12.43
N PHE A 100 1.82 8.07 -12.40
CA PHE A 100 3.09 8.80 -12.26
C PHE A 100 3.83 8.40 -10.98
N THR A 101 3.14 8.37 -9.84
CA THR A 101 3.73 8.06 -8.54
C THR A 101 4.26 6.63 -8.50
N GLY A 102 3.52 5.66 -9.05
CA GLY A 102 3.96 4.27 -9.14
C GLY A 102 5.18 4.10 -10.05
N TRP A 103 5.19 4.78 -11.20
CA TRP A 103 6.36 4.81 -12.08
C TRP A 103 7.58 5.47 -11.42
N PHE A 104 7.39 6.62 -10.77
CA PHE A 104 8.46 7.37 -10.12
C PHE A 104 9.02 6.62 -8.91
N ALA A 105 8.17 5.94 -8.13
CA ALA A 105 8.57 5.05 -7.04
C ALA A 105 9.53 3.94 -7.50
N ARG A 106 9.24 3.30 -8.64
CA ARG A 106 10.10 2.26 -9.24
C ARG A 106 11.47 2.83 -9.63
N ILE A 107 11.49 4.01 -10.24
CA ILE A 107 12.75 4.71 -10.56
C ILE A 107 13.52 5.04 -9.29
N TYR A 108 12.85 5.56 -8.27
CA TYR A 108 13.45 5.88 -6.99
C TYR A 108 14.08 4.63 -6.34
N GLY A 109 13.37 3.50 -6.34
CA GLY A 109 13.88 2.19 -5.91
C GLY A 109 15.12 1.74 -6.71
N LEU A 110 15.12 1.94 -8.04
CA LEU A 110 16.29 1.65 -8.87
C LEU A 110 17.50 2.51 -8.49
N ARG A 111 17.30 3.80 -8.22
CA ARG A 111 18.37 4.72 -7.78
C ARG A 111 18.92 4.34 -6.41
N TRP A 112 18.04 3.91 -5.50
CA TRP A 112 18.43 3.31 -4.22
C TRP A 112 19.35 2.10 -4.43
N ARG A 113 18.93 1.14 -5.26
CA ARG A 113 19.74 -0.05 -5.58
C ARG A 113 21.09 0.34 -6.16
N GLN A 114 21.09 1.25 -7.13
CA GLN A 114 22.30 1.73 -7.80
C GLN A 114 23.30 2.32 -6.79
N ALA A 115 22.86 3.26 -5.96
CA ALA A 115 23.72 3.92 -4.98
C ALA A 115 24.31 2.94 -3.96
N ILE A 116 23.51 1.98 -3.50
CA ILE A 116 23.97 0.94 -2.58
C ILE A 116 25.02 0.08 -3.30
N THR A 117 24.69 -0.53 -4.44
CA THR A 117 25.61 -1.42 -5.16
C THR A 117 26.94 -0.74 -5.47
N PHE A 118 26.95 0.48 -6.02
CA PHE A 118 28.19 1.21 -6.32
C PHE A 118 28.95 1.68 -5.07
N SER A 119 28.29 1.80 -3.92
CA SER A 119 28.97 2.06 -2.65
C SER A 119 29.60 0.81 -2.03
N TYR A 120 29.06 -0.39 -2.29
CA TYR A 120 29.58 -1.65 -1.73
C TYR A 120 30.69 -2.26 -2.59
N ILE A 121 30.65 -2.11 -3.93
CA ILE A 121 31.66 -2.69 -4.84
C ILE A 121 33.10 -2.30 -4.45
N PRO A 122 33.46 -1.01 -4.23
CA PRO A 122 34.83 -0.64 -3.89
C PRO A 122 35.26 -1.20 -2.52
N ARG A 123 34.32 -1.31 -1.58
CA ARG A 123 34.58 -1.86 -0.24
C ARG A 123 34.84 -3.35 -0.30
N TRP A 124 34.03 -4.09 -1.05
CA TRP A 124 34.21 -5.52 -1.27
C TRP A 124 35.56 -5.81 -1.95
N ARG A 125 35.95 -5.01 -2.94
CA ARG A 125 37.27 -5.12 -3.59
C ARG A 125 38.47 -4.81 -2.70
N ALA A 126 38.27 -4.12 -1.57
CA ALA A 126 39.32 -3.71 -0.66
C ALA A 126 39.49 -4.67 0.54
N VAL A 127 38.71 -5.75 0.61
CA VAL A 127 38.85 -6.76 1.66
C VAL A 127 39.82 -7.85 1.19
N ASP A 128 40.83 -8.14 2.02
CA ASP A 128 41.89 -9.10 1.70
C ASP A 128 41.46 -10.58 1.82
N GLY A 129 40.31 -10.86 2.44
CA GLY A 129 39.76 -12.21 2.63
C GLY A 129 38.58 -12.51 1.71
N GLU A 130 38.48 -13.75 1.24
CA GLU A 130 37.28 -14.23 0.55
C GLU A 130 36.09 -14.28 1.51
N ILE A 131 35.08 -13.47 1.21
CA ILE A 131 33.80 -13.50 1.91
C ILE A 131 32.86 -14.38 1.08
N GLU A 132 32.54 -15.56 1.60
CA GLU A 132 31.61 -16.50 0.97
C GLU A 132 30.26 -15.81 0.67
N GLY A 133 29.80 -15.93 -0.57
CA GLY A 133 28.52 -15.38 -1.01
C GLY A 133 28.44 -13.84 -1.06
N ALA A 134 29.55 -13.11 -0.97
CA ALA A 134 29.52 -11.65 -1.01
C ALA A 134 28.94 -11.07 -2.31
N SER A 135 29.24 -11.66 -3.46
CA SER A 135 28.68 -11.27 -4.75
C SER A 135 27.16 -11.45 -4.79
N GLN A 136 26.66 -12.59 -4.29
CA GLN A 136 25.24 -12.88 -4.18
C GLN A 136 24.54 -11.89 -3.24
N ARG A 137 25.11 -11.61 -2.05
CA ARG A 137 24.55 -10.64 -1.11
C ARG A 137 24.50 -9.23 -1.70
N ILE A 138 25.56 -8.77 -2.36
CA ILE A 138 25.57 -7.45 -3.03
C ILE A 138 24.48 -7.38 -4.11
N GLN A 139 24.16 -8.47 -4.79
CA GLN A 139 23.11 -8.48 -5.80
C GLN A 139 21.70 -8.58 -5.18
N GLU A 140 21.46 -9.60 -4.36
CA GLU A 140 20.16 -9.95 -3.81
C GLU A 140 19.71 -8.99 -2.71
N ASP A 141 20.58 -8.70 -1.73
CA ASP A 141 20.20 -7.86 -0.59
C ASP A 141 19.99 -6.41 -1.01
N CYS A 142 20.81 -5.89 -1.94
CA CYS A 142 20.61 -4.54 -2.47
C CYS A 142 19.29 -4.40 -3.23
N ASN A 143 18.92 -5.44 -4.00
CA ASN A 143 17.64 -5.48 -4.69
C ASN A 143 16.46 -5.62 -3.72
N ARG A 144 16.58 -6.51 -2.71
CA ARG A 144 15.56 -6.71 -1.67
C ARG A 144 15.34 -5.43 -0.87
N TRP A 145 16.42 -4.76 -0.48
CA TRP A 145 16.37 -3.47 0.21
C TRP A 145 15.63 -2.41 -0.60
N ALA A 146 15.98 -2.24 -1.88
CA ALA A 146 15.33 -1.29 -2.76
C ALA A 146 13.82 -1.55 -2.89
N ARG A 147 13.40 -2.81 -3.03
CA ARG A 147 11.99 -3.20 -3.11
C ARG A 147 11.23 -2.95 -1.80
N ILE A 148 11.87 -3.15 -0.65
CA ILE A 148 11.26 -2.85 0.65
C ILE A 148 11.04 -1.34 0.79
N ILE A 149 12.03 -0.52 0.47
CA ILE A 149 11.90 0.95 0.53
C ILE A 149 10.82 1.44 -0.44
N GLU A 150 10.79 0.91 -1.67
CA GLU A 150 9.78 1.24 -2.68
C GLU A 150 8.36 0.90 -2.22
N SER A 151 8.14 -0.30 -1.67
CA SER A 151 6.80 -0.75 -1.31
C SER A 151 6.38 -0.28 0.08
N LEU A 152 7.07 -0.77 1.13
CA LEU A 152 6.70 -0.55 2.52
C LEU A 152 6.84 0.93 2.92
N GLY A 153 7.91 1.60 2.46
CA GLY A 153 8.16 3.01 2.78
C GLY A 153 7.01 3.91 2.31
N LEU A 154 6.57 3.75 1.06
CA LEU A 154 5.46 4.54 0.50
C LEU A 154 4.12 4.19 1.13
N GLN A 155 3.89 2.92 1.46
CA GLN A 155 2.66 2.50 2.15
C GLN A 155 2.55 3.12 3.54
N ILE A 156 3.63 3.13 4.32
CA ILE A 156 3.65 3.75 5.66
C ILE A 156 3.36 5.25 5.55
N ILE A 157 4.05 5.96 4.66
CA ILE A 157 3.85 7.41 4.48
C ILE A 157 2.40 7.70 4.08
N ARG A 158 1.87 6.95 3.11
CA ARG A 158 0.47 7.07 2.68
C ARG A 158 -0.49 6.82 3.83
N ALA A 159 -0.31 5.73 4.59
CA ALA A 159 -1.19 5.37 5.70
C ALA A 159 -1.22 6.46 6.78
N VAL A 160 -0.07 7.03 7.13
CA VAL A 160 0.03 8.15 8.08
C VAL A 160 -0.69 9.39 7.54
N MET A 161 -0.48 9.76 6.28
CA MET A 161 -1.17 10.88 5.66
C MET A 161 -2.68 10.69 5.61
N THR A 162 -3.14 9.48 5.25
CA THR A 162 -4.56 9.11 5.28
C THR A 162 -5.12 9.24 6.70
N LEU A 163 -4.42 8.73 7.71
CA LEU A 163 -4.85 8.85 9.10
C LEU A 163 -5.01 10.32 9.51
N ILE A 164 -4.00 11.17 9.23
CA ILE A 164 -4.04 12.60 9.52
C ILE A 164 -5.20 13.30 8.81
N ALA A 165 -5.47 12.94 7.54
CA ALA A 165 -6.54 13.55 6.77
C ALA A 165 -7.94 13.11 7.22
N PHE A 166 -8.10 11.84 7.61
CA PHE A 166 -9.41 11.27 7.94
C PHE A 166 -9.79 11.40 9.42
N ILE A 167 -8.85 11.57 10.35
CA ILE A 167 -9.17 11.81 11.77
C ILE A 167 -10.09 13.03 11.94
N PRO A 168 -9.78 14.23 11.40
CA PRO A 168 -10.66 15.40 11.56
C PRO A 168 -12.04 15.19 10.94
N ILE A 169 -12.11 14.51 9.78
CA ILE A 169 -13.36 14.20 9.09
C ILE A 169 -14.23 13.28 9.93
N LEU A 170 -13.65 12.19 10.45
CA LEU A 170 -14.35 11.27 11.35
C LEU A 170 -14.76 11.94 12.65
N TRP A 171 -13.94 12.86 13.16
CA TRP A 171 -14.29 13.64 14.34
C TRP A 171 -15.54 14.48 14.08
N GLY A 172 -15.59 15.24 12.98
CA GLY A 172 -16.79 16.02 12.62
C GLY A 172 -18.03 15.18 12.32
N PHE A 173 -17.85 13.94 11.83
CA PHE A 173 -18.98 13.01 11.69
C PHE A 173 -19.43 12.37 13.00
N SER A 174 -18.59 12.37 14.04
CA SER A 174 -18.97 11.83 15.35
C SER A 174 -20.14 12.60 15.97
N ASP A 175 -20.24 13.90 15.68
CA ASP A 175 -21.33 14.76 16.18
C ASP A 175 -22.72 14.35 15.64
N LYS A 176 -22.76 13.64 14.51
CA LYS A 176 -24.00 13.16 13.89
C LYS A 176 -24.47 11.81 14.44
N VAL A 177 -23.69 11.18 15.34
CA VAL A 177 -23.99 9.85 15.89
C VAL A 177 -24.96 9.95 17.07
N ASP A 178 -26.17 9.46 16.88
CA ASP A 178 -27.20 9.41 17.92
C ASP A 178 -27.33 8.00 18.53
N LEU A 179 -26.25 7.52 19.15
CA LEU A 179 -26.23 6.23 19.84
C LEU A 179 -26.10 6.43 21.36
N PRO A 180 -26.94 5.80 22.20
CA PRO A 180 -27.02 6.10 23.64
C PRO A 180 -25.70 6.01 24.43
N PHE A 181 -24.76 5.16 24.01
CA PHE A 181 -23.48 4.95 24.70
C PHE A 181 -22.30 5.70 24.09
N ILE A 182 -22.49 6.29 22.90
CA ILE A 182 -21.42 6.77 22.02
C ILE A 182 -21.61 8.26 21.68
N ARG A 183 -22.84 8.77 21.79
CA ARG A 183 -23.22 10.15 21.49
C ARG A 183 -22.49 11.19 22.35
N ASP A 184 -22.34 10.92 23.65
CA ASP A 184 -21.74 11.89 24.59
C ASP A 184 -20.20 11.90 24.56
N ILE A 185 -19.58 11.05 23.73
CA ILE A 185 -18.13 10.95 23.60
C ILE A 185 -17.69 11.77 22.39
N GLU A 186 -16.90 12.82 22.62
CA GLU A 186 -16.29 13.57 21.53
C GLU A 186 -15.36 12.68 20.68
N GLY A 187 -15.50 12.74 19.35
CA GLY A 187 -14.71 11.92 18.44
C GLY A 187 -15.03 10.41 18.55
N SER A 188 -16.23 10.05 18.98
CA SER A 188 -16.63 8.68 19.23
C SER A 188 -16.37 7.68 18.09
N LEU A 189 -16.52 8.11 16.82
CA LEU A 189 -16.20 7.27 15.66
C LEU A 189 -14.70 6.98 15.55
N VAL A 190 -13.84 7.92 15.95
CA VAL A 190 -12.38 7.72 15.96
C VAL A 190 -12.01 6.63 16.97
N TRP A 191 -12.60 6.67 18.16
CA TRP A 191 -12.36 5.66 19.19
C TRP A 191 -12.92 4.29 18.78
N ALA A 192 -14.13 4.24 18.24
CA ALA A 192 -14.73 3.01 17.76
C ALA A 192 -13.89 2.35 16.65
N THR A 193 -13.48 3.13 15.65
CA THR A 193 -12.64 2.63 14.56
C THR A 193 -11.25 2.20 15.04
N LEU A 194 -10.66 2.90 16.01
CA LEU A 194 -9.39 2.51 16.62
C LEU A 194 -9.49 1.16 17.35
N ILE A 195 -10.53 0.98 18.17
CA ILE A 195 -10.76 -0.29 18.89
C ILE A 195 -10.93 -1.44 17.89
N VAL A 196 -11.76 -1.25 16.85
CA VAL A 196 -11.96 -2.26 15.82
C VAL A 196 -10.67 -2.56 15.07
N SER A 197 -9.86 -1.55 14.76
CA SER A 197 -8.59 -1.71 14.04
C SER A 197 -7.55 -2.47 14.87
N ILE A 198 -7.39 -2.12 16.16
CA ILE A 198 -6.49 -2.82 17.08
C ILE A 198 -7.00 -4.25 17.32
N GLY A 199 -8.30 -4.45 17.49
CA GLY A 199 -8.90 -5.76 17.65
C GLY A 199 -8.67 -6.65 16.42
N GLY A 200 -8.91 -6.12 15.23
CA GLY A 200 -8.64 -6.82 13.96
C GLY A 200 -7.16 -7.17 13.78
N MET A 201 -6.27 -6.25 14.15
CA MET A 201 -4.82 -6.50 14.16
C MET A 201 -4.45 -7.61 15.15
N ALA A 202 -4.98 -7.59 16.38
CA ALA A 202 -4.71 -8.59 17.40
C ALA A 202 -5.20 -9.99 16.97
N ILE A 203 -6.40 -10.09 16.40
CA ILE A 203 -6.94 -11.35 15.86
C ILE A 203 -6.06 -11.84 14.71
N SER A 204 -5.73 -10.96 13.76
CA SER A 204 -4.88 -11.31 12.61
C SER A 204 -3.49 -11.77 13.04
N TRP A 205 -2.90 -11.11 14.04
CA TRP A 205 -1.61 -11.47 14.59
C TRP A 205 -1.66 -12.81 15.34
N PHE A 206 -2.72 -13.03 16.14
CA PHE A 206 -2.92 -14.29 16.86
C PHE A 206 -3.00 -15.49 15.92
N VAL A 207 -3.78 -15.37 14.84
CA VAL A 207 -3.86 -16.42 13.80
C VAL A 207 -2.53 -16.54 13.05
N GLY A 208 -1.91 -15.41 12.72
CA GLY A 208 -0.67 -15.33 11.95
C GLY A 208 0.57 -15.88 12.67
N TRP A 209 0.63 -15.83 14.00
CA TRP A 209 1.79 -16.31 14.78
C TRP A 209 2.12 -17.77 14.43
N LYS A 210 1.13 -18.63 14.20
CA LYS A 210 1.37 -20.04 13.88
C LYS A 210 1.89 -20.30 12.47
N LEU A 211 1.66 -19.38 11.52
CA LEU A 211 1.98 -19.59 10.11
C LEU A 211 3.48 -19.81 9.84
N PRO A 212 4.43 -19.04 10.41
CA PRO A 212 5.86 -19.29 10.23
C PRO A 212 6.30 -20.70 10.65
N HIS A 213 5.72 -21.24 11.72
CA HIS A 213 6.06 -22.59 12.18
C HIS A 213 5.52 -23.66 11.21
N LEU A 214 4.29 -23.49 10.72
CA LEU A 214 3.71 -24.37 9.71
C LEU A 214 4.49 -24.30 8.39
N GLU A 215 4.88 -23.12 7.96
CA GLU A 215 5.68 -22.89 6.75
C GLU A 215 7.07 -23.53 6.87
N TYR A 216 7.71 -23.42 8.03
CA TYR A 216 8.97 -24.11 8.29
C TYR A 216 8.82 -25.64 8.21
N ASN A 217 7.74 -26.19 8.79
CA ASN A 217 7.47 -27.62 8.70
C ASN A 217 7.20 -28.06 7.26
N ASN A 218 6.43 -27.28 6.49
CA ASN A 218 6.23 -27.53 5.06
C ASN A 218 7.54 -27.54 4.29
N GLN A 219 8.42 -26.54 4.52
CA GLN A 219 9.74 -26.48 3.87
C GLN A 219 10.64 -27.67 4.25
N ARG A 220 10.58 -28.15 5.50
CA ARG A 220 11.30 -29.36 5.93
C ARG A 220 10.79 -30.61 5.21
N VAL A 221 9.47 -30.78 5.13
CA VAL A 221 8.83 -31.89 4.43
C VAL A 221 9.17 -31.83 2.94
N GLU A 222 9.09 -30.67 2.31
CA GLU A 222 9.42 -30.49 0.90
C GLU A 222 10.92 -30.72 0.62
N ALA A 223 11.81 -30.32 1.53
CA ALA A 223 13.24 -30.62 1.40
C ALA A 223 13.53 -32.12 1.52
N ALA A 224 12.88 -32.81 2.45
CA ALA A 224 12.99 -34.26 2.59
C ALA A 224 12.44 -34.98 1.34
N PHE A 225 11.29 -34.52 0.84
CA PHE A 225 10.69 -34.99 -0.42
C PHE A 225 11.65 -34.83 -1.60
N ARG A 226 12.22 -33.63 -1.80
CA ARG A 226 13.19 -33.36 -2.87
C ARG A 226 14.43 -34.26 -2.74
N LYS A 227 14.92 -34.47 -1.51
CA LYS A 227 16.06 -35.36 -1.26
C LYS A 227 15.73 -36.81 -1.65
N ASP A 228 14.56 -37.31 -1.26
CA ASP A 228 14.14 -38.68 -1.57
C ASP A 228 13.97 -38.90 -3.07
N LEU A 229 13.43 -37.90 -3.79
CA LEU A 229 13.35 -37.94 -5.26
C LEU A 229 14.72 -38.00 -5.93
N VAL A 230 15.69 -37.20 -5.48
CA VAL A 230 17.06 -37.21 -6.02
C VAL A 230 17.72 -38.57 -5.79
N LEU A 231 17.57 -39.16 -4.60
CA LEU A 231 18.07 -40.51 -4.32
C LEU A 231 17.35 -41.57 -5.17
N GLY A 232 16.08 -41.35 -5.49
CA GLY A 232 15.30 -42.18 -6.41
C GLY A 232 15.71 -42.07 -7.87
N GLU A 233 16.44 -41.03 -8.28
CA GLU A 233 17.04 -40.98 -9.63
C GLU A 233 18.12 -42.06 -9.79
N ASP A 234 18.89 -42.31 -8.72
CA ASP A 234 19.97 -43.29 -8.68
C ASP A 234 19.49 -44.71 -8.27
N ASP A 235 18.53 -44.82 -7.33
CA ASP A 235 18.00 -46.12 -6.86
C ASP A 235 16.47 -46.08 -6.64
N LYS A 236 15.74 -46.50 -7.68
CA LYS A 236 14.27 -46.56 -7.72
C LYS A 236 13.66 -47.70 -6.90
N ILE A 237 14.46 -48.65 -6.40
CA ILE A 237 13.95 -49.79 -5.63
C ILE A 237 13.81 -49.39 -4.15
N ASN A 238 14.73 -48.58 -3.65
CA ASN A 238 14.79 -48.20 -2.24
C ASN A 238 14.22 -46.80 -1.94
N PHE A 239 14.25 -45.87 -2.90
CA PHE A 239 13.80 -44.48 -2.74
C PHE A 239 12.60 -44.14 -3.63
N ALA A 240 11.95 -43.00 -3.37
CA ALA A 240 10.72 -42.54 -4.04
C ALA A 240 9.53 -43.50 -3.90
N LYS A 241 9.46 -44.26 -2.80
CA LYS A 241 8.34 -45.17 -2.53
C LYS A 241 7.09 -44.37 -2.15
N PRO A 242 5.90 -44.70 -2.70
CA PRO A 242 4.66 -44.00 -2.38
C PRO A 242 4.33 -43.98 -0.88
N GLU A 243 4.73 -45.03 -0.15
CA GLU A 243 4.54 -45.19 1.29
C GLU A 243 5.36 -44.15 2.07
N THR A 244 6.68 -44.11 1.87
CA THR A 244 7.60 -43.14 2.51
C THR A 244 7.25 -41.69 2.18
N LEU A 245 6.78 -41.45 0.95
CA LEU A 245 6.29 -40.13 0.52
C LEU A 245 5.00 -39.76 1.26
N GLY A 246 4.08 -40.71 1.47
CA GLY A 246 2.86 -40.51 2.24
C GLY A 246 3.12 -40.18 3.72
N GLU A 247 4.10 -40.86 4.33
CA GLU A 247 4.53 -40.61 5.72
C GLU A 247 5.04 -39.16 5.91
N LEU A 248 5.83 -38.66 4.95
CA LEU A 248 6.35 -37.28 4.97
C LEU A 248 5.27 -36.20 5.02
N PHE A 249 4.15 -36.39 4.32
CA PHE A 249 3.05 -35.40 4.26
C PHE A 249 2.00 -35.56 5.37
N THR A 250 1.82 -36.78 5.89
CA THR A 250 0.83 -37.06 6.94
C THR A 250 1.42 -36.97 8.35
N GLY A 251 2.76 -37.00 8.47
CA GLY A 251 3.46 -36.99 9.76
C GLY A 251 3.27 -38.28 10.56
N ILE A 252 2.78 -39.34 9.91
CA ILE A 252 2.58 -40.70 10.44
C ILE A 252 3.66 -41.59 9.83
#